data_AF-A0A9R1BTM9-F1
#
_entry.id   AF-A0A9R1BTM9-F1
#
_cell.length_a   1.000
_cell.length_b   1.000
_cell.length_c   1.000
_cell.angle_alpha   90.00
_cell.angle_beta   90.00
_cell.angle_gamma   90.00
#
_symmetry.space_group_name_H-M   'P 1'
#
loop_
_entity.id
_entity.type
_entity.pdbx_description
1 polymer ?
#
loop_
_entity_poly.entity_id
_entity_poly.type
_entity_poly.pdbx_seq_one_letter_code
_entity_poly.pdbx_strand_id
1 'polypeptide(L)'
;MLPPPPPERWSILARIPKVVKDKEAKRTFPPGADVSVACDELPRASILTVPLRISPPPCLPSYPYVAAADPSSLLLLCATEPGGEVTYHLCHARTGEATCFREHDCPMGFDDANVGLMTRGDSCVVAELQPSGDGSGRATLLRYTVGQYKWAVTELAYSPQLHRQWFCEGVVSHGGMLWWVELSYGLLACDPYSDKPELLHVPLPTIIDPLPGKVANLANRASHSCVKASSGRLRYVQIHGDPAARW
;
A
#
# COMPACT_ATOMS: atom_id res chain seq x y z
N MET A 1 21.86 2.27 -34.21
CA MET A 1 20.77 1.58 -33.49
C MET A 1 21.25 1.37 -32.06
N LEU A 2 20.66 2.05 -31.08
CA LEU A 2 21.02 1.85 -29.67
C LEU A 2 20.59 0.42 -29.25
N PRO A 3 21.39 -0.29 -28.43
CA PRO A 3 20.96 -1.59 -27.90
C PRO A 3 19.67 -1.43 -27.11
N PRO A 4 18.79 -2.44 -27.11
CA PRO A 4 17.60 -2.41 -26.26
C PRO A 4 18.03 -2.21 -24.81
N PRO A 5 17.30 -1.41 -24.02
CA PRO A 5 17.58 -1.28 -22.60
C PRO A 5 17.63 -2.68 -21.97
N PRO A 6 18.52 -2.93 -21.00
CA PRO A 6 18.58 -4.21 -20.32
C PRO A 6 17.19 -4.55 -19.77
N PRO A 7 16.80 -5.85 -19.78
CA PRO A 7 15.50 -6.24 -19.25
C PRO A 7 15.37 -5.73 -17.81
N GLU A 8 14.30 -4.97 -17.55
CA GLU A 8 13.97 -4.53 -16.20
C GLU A 8 13.95 -5.77 -15.29
N ARG A 9 14.74 -5.75 -14.21
CA ARG A 9 14.72 -6.81 -13.21
C ARG A 9 13.46 -6.63 -12.36
N TRP A 10 12.46 -7.46 -12.59
CA TRP A 10 11.24 -7.52 -11.77
C TRP A 10 11.41 -8.58 -10.69
N SER A 11 11.17 -8.21 -9.43
CA SER A 11 11.20 -9.09 -8.27
C SER A 11 9.80 -9.17 -7.67
N ILE A 12 9.38 -10.38 -7.28
CA ILE A 12 8.12 -10.59 -6.57
C ILE A 12 8.44 -10.44 -5.09
N LEU A 13 7.78 -9.56 -4.34
CA LEU A 13 7.97 -9.46 -2.89
C LEU A 13 6.84 -10.21 -2.17
N ALA A 14 7.20 -10.97 -1.14
CA ALA A 14 6.23 -11.48 -0.19
C ALA A 14 5.58 -10.29 0.54
N ARG A 15 4.24 -10.30 0.63
CA ARG A 15 3.49 -9.24 1.33
C ARG A 15 3.82 -9.18 2.82
N ILE A 16 4.19 -10.32 3.41
CA ILE A 16 4.52 -10.46 4.84
C ILE A 16 6.05 -10.50 4.99
N PRO A 17 6.66 -9.58 5.74
CA PRO A 17 8.09 -9.57 6.02
C PRO A 17 8.46 -10.65 7.06
N LYS A 18 9.70 -11.12 7.00
CA LYS A 18 10.32 -11.96 8.02
C LYS A 18 10.92 -11.08 9.13
N VAL A 19 10.42 -11.20 10.35
CA VAL A 19 10.96 -10.47 11.51
C VAL A 19 12.04 -11.29 12.21
N VAL A 20 13.21 -10.70 12.48
CA VAL A 20 14.36 -11.35 13.14
C VAL A 20 14.87 -10.57 14.36
N LYS A 21 15.58 -11.24 15.28
CA LYS A 21 16.16 -10.58 16.47
C LYS A 21 17.31 -9.65 16.11
N ASP A 22 17.52 -8.57 16.88
CA ASP A 22 18.60 -7.58 16.61
C ASP A 22 19.99 -8.21 16.51
N LYS A 23 20.28 -9.21 17.36
CA LYS A 23 21.56 -9.95 17.30
C LYS A 23 21.73 -10.71 15.98
N GLU A 24 20.63 -11.23 15.43
CA GLU A 24 20.62 -11.93 14.15
C GLU A 24 20.73 -10.94 12.99
N ALA A 25 19.97 -9.85 13.01
CA ALA A 25 20.02 -8.77 12.02
C ALA A 25 21.44 -8.18 11.89
N LYS A 26 22.10 -7.87 13.02
CA LYS A 26 23.49 -7.36 13.03
C LYS A 26 24.50 -8.30 12.36
N ARG A 27 24.19 -9.60 12.26
CA ARG A 27 25.04 -10.60 11.63
C ARG A 27 24.70 -10.82 10.16
N THR A 28 23.42 -10.70 9.78
CA THR A 28 22.93 -11.06 8.45
C THR A 28 22.76 -9.89 7.51
N PHE A 29 22.61 -8.66 8.03
CA PHE A 29 22.40 -7.48 7.21
C PHE A 29 23.74 -6.88 6.78
N PRO A 30 23.77 -6.13 5.66
CA PRO A 30 24.91 -5.31 5.32
C PRO A 30 25.33 -4.41 6.51
N PRO A 31 26.63 -4.18 6.73
CA PRO A 31 27.09 -3.30 7.81
C PRO A 31 26.44 -1.91 7.72
N GLY A 32 25.80 -1.46 8.82
CA GLY A 32 25.11 -0.17 8.88
C GLY A 32 23.66 -0.17 8.36
N ALA A 33 23.16 -1.30 7.85
CA ALA A 33 21.77 -1.41 7.37
C ALA A 33 20.79 -1.74 8.50
N ASP A 34 19.63 -1.10 8.47
CA ASP A 34 18.50 -1.35 9.36
C ASP A 34 17.53 -2.42 8.84
N VAL A 35 17.49 -2.66 7.53
CA VAL A 35 16.69 -3.71 6.88
C VAL A 35 17.48 -4.43 5.78
N SER A 36 17.05 -5.64 5.41
CA SER A 36 17.63 -6.39 4.29
C SER A 36 16.54 -7.01 3.42
N VAL A 37 16.74 -6.96 2.10
CA VAL A 37 15.83 -7.54 1.10
C VAL A 37 16.64 -8.51 0.23
N ALA A 38 16.24 -9.78 0.26
CA ALA A 38 16.79 -10.79 -0.64
C ALA A 38 16.06 -10.72 -1.98
N CYS A 39 16.67 -10.08 -2.98
CA CYS A 39 16.16 -10.07 -4.35
C CYS A 39 16.66 -11.33 -5.08
N ASP A 40 15.88 -12.39 -5.07
CA ASP A 40 16.21 -13.64 -5.77
C ASP A 40 16.18 -13.46 -7.30
N GLU A 41 17.12 -14.09 -8.02
CA GLU A 41 17.11 -14.11 -9.48
C GLU A 41 16.09 -15.16 -9.99
N LEU A 42 15.09 -14.71 -10.76
CA LEU A 42 13.95 -15.49 -11.34
C LEU A 42 12.87 -15.89 -10.31
N PRO A 43 11.59 -16.05 -10.71
CA PRO A 43 10.40 -15.63 -9.95
C PRO A 43 10.26 -16.39 -8.63
N ARG A 44 10.99 -15.92 -7.62
CA ARG A 44 10.92 -16.35 -6.23
C ARG A 44 10.56 -15.12 -5.41
N ALA A 45 9.67 -15.32 -4.46
CA ALA A 45 9.23 -14.24 -3.59
C ALA A 45 10.41 -13.76 -2.73
N SER A 46 10.87 -12.55 -2.99
CA SER A 46 11.80 -11.78 -2.18
C SER A 46 11.16 -11.51 -0.81
N ILE A 47 11.87 -11.78 0.27
CA ILE A 47 11.36 -11.66 1.64
C ILE A 47 12.02 -10.44 2.29
N LEU A 48 11.23 -9.41 2.59
CA LEU A 48 11.68 -8.28 3.40
C LEU A 48 11.99 -8.79 4.81
N THR A 49 13.22 -8.61 5.28
CA THR A 49 13.64 -9.02 6.62
C THR A 49 13.87 -7.79 7.50
N VAL A 50 13.16 -7.69 8.63
CA VAL A 50 13.23 -6.54 9.55
C VAL A 50 13.63 -6.96 10.96
N PRO A 51 14.40 -6.15 11.71
CA PRO A 51 14.75 -6.43 13.09
C PRO A 51 13.59 -6.15 14.06
N LEU A 52 13.63 -6.75 15.24
CA LEU A 52 12.62 -6.57 16.31
C LEU A 52 12.39 -5.11 16.70
N ARG A 53 13.42 -4.26 16.63
CA ARG A 53 13.29 -2.82 16.91
C ARG A 53 12.47 -2.04 15.87
N ILE A 54 12.27 -2.63 14.68
CA ILE A 54 11.48 -2.07 13.57
C ILE A 54 10.08 -2.69 13.53
N SER A 55 9.94 -3.96 13.93
CA SER A 55 8.64 -4.61 14.11
C SER A 55 8.77 -5.74 15.12
N PRO A 56 7.88 -5.86 16.12
CA PRO A 56 7.81 -7.06 16.95
C PRO A 56 7.38 -8.29 16.11
N PRO A 57 7.63 -9.52 16.60
CA PRO A 57 7.08 -10.74 16.01
C PRO A 57 5.54 -10.72 16.06
N PRO A 58 4.85 -11.49 15.19
CA PRO A 58 3.40 -11.41 15.06
C PRO A 58 2.68 -11.64 16.40
N CYS A 59 1.84 -10.68 16.78
CA CYS A 59 0.85 -10.82 17.83
C CYS A 59 -0.51 -10.81 17.13
N LEU A 60 -1.29 -11.90 17.22
CA LEU A 60 -2.65 -11.90 16.69
C LEU A 60 -3.43 -10.73 17.34
N PRO A 61 -4.13 -9.86 16.55
CA PRO A 61 -4.58 -10.08 15.17
C PRO A 61 -3.80 -9.35 14.04
N SER A 62 -2.76 -8.56 14.30
CA SER A 62 -2.13 -7.68 13.29
C SER A 62 -0.74 -8.16 12.86
N TYR A 63 -0.55 -8.36 11.56
CA TYR A 63 0.75 -8.73 10.97
C TYR A 63 1.40 -7.51 10.32
N PRO A 64 2.71 -7.28 10.51
CA PRO A 64 3.41 -6.30 9.70
C PRO A 64 3.32 -6.69 8.23
N TYR A 65 3.20 -5.73 7.33
CA TYR A 65 3.08 -6.00 5.90
C TYR A 65 3.58 -4.84 5.05
N VAL A 66 3.96 -5.13 3.81
CA VAL A 66 4.37 -4.12 2.83
C VAL A 66 3.11 -3.48 2.24
N ALA A 67 2.86 -2.22 2.57
CA ALA A 67 1.71 -1.43 2.12
C ALA A 67 1.90 -0.93 0.68
N ALA A 68 3.11 -0.50 0.33
CA ALA A 68 3.43 -0.05 -1.02
C ALA A 68 4.90 -0.34 -1.39
N ALA A 69 5.17 -0.46 -2.68
CA ALA A 69 6.51 -0.61 -3.24
C ALA A 69 6.65 0.27 -4.49
N ASP A 70 7.77 0.96 -4.60
CA ASP A 70 8.09 1.87 -5.69
C ASP A 70 9.23 1.31 -6.57
N PRO A 71 9.24 1.57 -7.89
CA PRO A 71 10.32 1.15 -8.79
C PRO A 71 11.73 1.60 -8.33
N SER A 72 11.82 2.67 -7.55
CA SER A 72 13.07 3.20 -6.99
C SER A 72 13.60 2.40 -5.80
N SER A 73 13.06 1.21 -5.51
CA SER A 73 13.43 0.36 -4.36
C SER A 73 13.04 0.93 -2.99
N LEU A 74 12.10 1.87 -2.97
CA LEU A 74 11.45 2.31 -1.73
C LEU A 74 10.27 1.39 -1.43
N LEU A 75 10.15 1.01 -0.16
CA LEU A 75 9.08 0.17 0.37
C LEU A 75 8.42 0.91 1.54
N LEU A 76 7.10 0.90 1.58
CA LEU A 76 6.34 1.37 2.73
C LEU A 76 5.92 0.16 3.56
N LEU A 77 6.46 0.05 4.77
CA LEU A 77 6.15 -0.99 5.73
C LEU A 77 5.14 -0.46 6.75
N CYS A 78 4.03 -1.17 6.89
CA CYS A 78 3.10 -1.01 8.00
C CYS A 78 3.49 -2.00 9.09
N ALA A 79 3.79 -1.51 10.29
CA ALA A 79 4.13 -2.32 11.45
C ALA A 79 3.13 -2.05 12.58
N THR A 80 2.97 -3.02 13.48
CA THR A 80 2.16 -2.86 14.68
C THR A 80 3.04 -3.00 15.90
N GLU A 81 3.08 -1.98 16.73
CA GLU A 81 3.82 -1.96 17.98
C GLU A 81 3.17 -2.90 19.02
N PRO A 82 3.91 -3.35 20.05
CA PRO A 82 3.37 -4.20 21.11
C PRO A 82 2.16 -3.60 21.85
N GLY A 83 2.02 -2.27 21.82
CA GLY A 83 0.88 -1.54 22.39
C GLY A 83 -0.36 -1.49 21.49
N GLY A 84 -0.31 -2.07 20.28
CA GLY A 84 -1.39 -2.03 19.29
C GLY A 84 -1.37 -0.80 18.37
N GLU A 85 -0.40 0.10 18.54
CA GLU A 85 -0.23 1.27 17.67
C GLU A 85 0.32 0.85 16.30
N VAL A 86 -0.24 1.41 15.23
CA VAL A 86 0.26 1.21 13.86
C VAL A 86 1.30 2.27 13.54
N THR A 87 2.46 1.83 13.05
CA THR A 87 3.56 2.71 12.63
C THR A 87 3.94 2.46 11.17
N TYR A 88 4.27 3.51 10.44
CA TYR A 88 4.72 3.41 9.05
C TYR A 88 6.22 3.68 8.95
N HIS A 89 6.89 2.86 8.16
CA HIS A 89 8.32 2.97 7.91
C HIS A 89 8.57 3.02 6.40
N LEU A 90 9.35 4.00 5.96
CA LEU A 90 9.91 4.02 4.62
C LEU A 90 11.25 3.31 4.63
N CYS A 91 11.34 2.23 3.88
CA CYS A 91 12.52 1.38 3.80
C CYS A 91 13.12 1.48 2.40
N HIS A 92 14.43 1.70 2.30
CA HIS A 92 15.15 1.64 1.03
C HIS A 92 15.85 0.29 0.89
N ALA A 93 15.34 -0.57 -0.01
CA ALA A 93 15.75 -1.96 -0.11
C ALA A 93 17.22 -2.16 -0.50
N ARG A 94 17.84 -1.20 -1.20
CA ARG A 94 19.26 -1.31 -1.64
C ARG A 94 20.26 -0.88 -0.57
N THR A 95 19.95 0.18 0.18
CA THR A 95 20.85 0.69 1.23
C THR A 95 20.55 0.06 2.59
N GLY A 96 19.33 -0.47 2.76
CA GLY A 96 18.84 -0.98 4.03
C GLY A 96 18.47 0.10 5.02
N GLU A 97 18.34 1.37 4.58
CA GLU A 97 17.92 2.47 5.44
C GLU A 97 16.41 2.39 5.72
N ALA A 98 15.99 2.73 6.94
CA ALA A 98 14.59 2.82 7.31
C ALA A 98 14.30 4.11 8.08
N THR A 99 13.27 4.85 7.69
CA THR A 99 12.79 6.05 8.39
C THR A 99 11.39 5.79 8.92
N CYS A 100 11.20 5.97 10.23
CA CYS A 100 9.90 5.87 10.87
C CYS A 100 9.15 7.20 10.76
N PHE A 101 7.88 7.15 10.35
CA PHE A 101 6.97 8.28 10.42
C PHE A 101 6.27 8.24 11.79
N ARG A 102 6.84 8.91 12.79
CA ARG A 102 6.18 9.05 14.10
C ARG A 102 5.15 10.18 14.08
N GLU A 103 4.14 9.99 14.94
CA GLU A 103 3.03 10.88 15.29
C GLU A 103 2.03 11.19 14.17
N HIS A 104 0.81 10.70 14.36
CA HIS A 104 -0.38 11.36 13.87
C HIS A 104 -1.35 11.54 15.03
N ASP A 105 -1.78 12.77 15.32
CA ASP A 105 -2.80 13.09 16.34
C ASP A 105 -4.22 12.68 15.93
N CYS A 106 -4.36 12.03 14.77
CA CYS A 106 -5.63 11.52 14.28
C CYS A 106 -5.64 10.01 14.51
N PRO A 107 -6.69 9.44 15.13
CA PRO A 107 -6.79 8.00 15.27
C PRO A 107 -6.74 7.39 13.87
N MET A 108 -5.69 6.59 13.63
CA MET A 108 -5.55 5.80 12.43
C MET A 108 -6.83 5.01 12.21
N GLY A 109 -7.36 5.04 10.99
CA GLY A 109 -8.52 4.22 10.65
C GLY A 109 -8.21 2.75 10.92
N PHE A 110 -9.16 2.01 11.49
CA PHE A 110 -9.04 0.57 11.80
C PHE A 110 -8.75 -0.32 10.58
N ASP A 111 -8.76 0.24 9.37
CA ASP A 111 -8.48 -0.47 8.12
C ASP A 111 -7.07 -0.13 7.64
N ASP A 112 -6.16 -1.09 7.81
CA ASP A 112 -4.71 -0.91 7.68
C ASP A 112 -4.24 -0.47 6.28
N ALA A 113 -5.07 -0.60 5.22
CA ALA A 113 -4.67 -0.50 3.81
C ALA A 113 -4.91 0.87 3.15
N ASN A 114 -5.11 1.94 3.93
CA ASN A 114 -5.40 3.30 3.43
C ASN A 114 -4.17 4.10 2.99
N VAL A 115 -2.96 3.58 3.16
CA VAL A 115 -1.72 4.33 2.93
C VAL A 115 -1.03 3.93 1.63
N GLY A 116 -0.65 4.93 0.84
CA GLY A 116 0.11 4.79 -0.39
C GLY A 116 1.43 5.55 -0.37
N LEU A 117 2.29 5.20 -1.31
CA LEU A 117 3.61 5.79 -1.53
C LEU A 117 3.73 6.26 -2.97
N MET A 118 4.23 7.47 -3.19
CA MET A 118 4.56 7.98 -4.53
C MET A 118 5.90 8.70 -4.55
N THR A 119 6.71 8.40 -5.56
CA THR A 119 7.94 9.13 -5.87
C THR A 119 7.76 10.06 -7.07
N ARG A 120 8.41 11.22 -7.04
CA ARG A 120 8.50 12.17 -8.17
C ARG A 120 9.88 12.81 -8.15
N GLY A 121 10.76 12.36 -9.06
CA GLY A 121 12.18 12.71 -9.00
C GLY A 121 12.80 12.21 -7.71
N ASP A 122 13.51 13.07 -6.98
CA ASP A 122 14.13 12.75 -5.70
C ASP A 122 13.18 12.94 -4.49
N SER A 123 11.94 13.38 -4.74
CA SER A 123 10.94 13.56 -3.70
C SER A 123 10.08 12.32 -3.53
N CYS A 124 9.67 12.07 -2.30
CA CYS A 124 8.82 10.96 -1.93
C CYS A 124 7.73 11.45 -0.97
N VAL A 125 6.49 11.05 -1.26
CA VAL A 125 5.32 11.37 -0.44
C VAL A 125 4.60 10.09 -0.06
N VAL A 126 4.30 9.97 1.22
CA VAL A 126 3.38 8.99 1.78
C VAL A 126 2.06 9.71 2.00
N ALA A 127 0.95 9.09 1.61
CA ALA A 127 -0.35 9.68 1.84
C ALA A 127 -1.37 8.65 2.26
N GLU A 128 -2.26 9.07 3.16
CA GLU A 128 -3.39 8.31 3.65
C GLU A 128 -4.67 9.08 3.33
N LEU A 129 -5.71 8.36 2.91
CA LEU A 129 -7.04 8.92 2.69
C LEU A 129 -8.04 8.30 3.66
N GLN A 130 -8.79 9.16 4.35
CA GLN A 130 -9.82 8.78 5.32
C GLN A 130 -11.17 9.40 4.94
N PRO A 131 -11.98 8.76 4.10
CA PRO A 131 -13.34 9.20 3.82
C PRO A 131 -14.25 9.03 5.05
N SER A 132 -15.05 10.04 5.39
CA SER A 132 -15.88 10.06 6.62
C SER A 132 -16.97 8.98 6.64
N GLY A 133 -17.50 8.58 5.49
CA GLY A 133 -18.55 7.55 5.39
C GLY A 133 -19.92 7.92 5.97
N ASP A 134 -20.07 9.15 6.47
CA ASP A 134 -21.28 9.69 7.13
C ASP A 134 -22.27 10.36 6.15
N GLY A 135 -22.01 10.27 4.85
CA GLY A 135 -22.79 10.94 3.81
C GLY A 135 -22.39 12.40 3.54
N SER A 136 -21.44 12.98 4.27
CA SER A 136 -21.01 14.37 4.04
C SER A 136 -20.29 14.58 2.71
N GLY A 137 -19.74 13.49 2.12
CA GLY A 137 -18.85 13.57 0.96
C GLY A 137 -17.50 14.21 1.29
N ARG A 138 -17.08 14.18 2.56
CA ARG A 138 -15.80 14.72 3.04
C ARG A 138 -14.81 13.59 3.32
N ALA A 139 -13.54 13.84 3.01
CA ALA A 139 -12.44 12.95 3.33
C ALA A 139 -11.25 13.76 3.85
N THR A 140 -10.52 13.17 4.79
CA THR A 140 -9.26 13.72 5.28
C THR A 140 -8.11 13.09 4.49
N LEU A 141 -7.29 13.92 3.84
CA LEU A 141 -6.03 13.50 3.21
C LEU A 141 -4.87 13.89 4.12
N LEU A 142 -4.10 12.91 4.54
CA LEU A 142 -2.89 13.08 5.34
C LEU A 142 -1.69 12.84 4.44
N ARG A 143 -0.73 13.77 4.42
CA ARG A 143 0.46 13.70 3.55
C ARG A 143 1.74 13.88 4.35
N TYR A 144 2.67 12.97 4.19
CA TYR A 144 4.03 13.09 4.71
C TYR A 144 4.99 13.16 3.54
N THR A 145 5.63 14.31 3.37
CA THR A 145 6.75 14.45 2.43
C THR A 145 8.04 14.10 3.16
N VAL A 146 8.80 13.15 2.61
CA VAL A 146 10.06 12.71 3.21
C VAL A 146 11.00 13.91 3.36
N GLY A 147 11.53 14.11 4.56
CA GLY A 147 12.38 15.24 4.92
C GLY A 147 11.65 16.48 5.48
N GLN A 148 10.31 16.54 5.45
CA GLN A 148 9.53 17.63 6.09
C GLN A 148 9.21 17.35 7.57
N TYR A 149 9.37 16.10 8.04
CA TYR A 149 9.17 15.69 9.44
C TYR A 149 7.80 16.03 10.05
N LYS A 150 6.80 16.34 9.23
CA LYS A 150 5.46 16.71 9.67
C LYS A 150 4.42 16.27 8.64
N TRP A 151 3.28 15.77 9.14
CA TRP A 151 2.11 15.50 8.32
C TRP A 151 1.33 16.77 7.98
N ALA A 152 1.02 16.95 6.71
CA ALA A 152 0.07 17.94 6.23
C ALA A 152 -1.32 17.30 6.16
N VAL A 153 -2.29 17.93 6.80
CA VAL A 153 -3.70 17.49 6.81
C VAL A 153 -4.50 18.40 5.89
N THR A 154 -5.34 17.82 5.03
CA THR A 154 -6.17 18.57 4.10
C THR A 154 -7.54 17.91 4.00
N GLU A 155 -8.61 18.67 4.21
CA GLU A 155 -9.98 18.18 3.99
C GLU A 155 -10.37 18.33 2.53
N LEU A 156 -10.87 17.25 1.95
CA LEU A 156 -11.26 17.14 0.55
C LEU A 156 -12.74 16.79 0.43
N ALA A 157 -13.35 17.27 -0.65
CA ALA A 157 -14.69 16.85 -1.05
C ALA A 157 -14.59 15.76 -2.12
N TYR A 158 -15.52 14.82 -2.11
CA TYR A 158 -15.68 13.81 -3.15
C TYR A 158 -17.16 13.52 -3.42
N SER A 159 -17.44 12.98 -4.60
CA SER A 159 -18.78 12.57 -5.04
C SER A 159 -18.65 11.31 -5.90
N PRO A 160 -19.55 10.32 -5.77
CA PRO A 160 -20.78 10.31 -4.97
C PRO A 160 -20.53 10.12 -3.47
N GLN A 161 -21.44 10.61 -2.62
CA GLN A 161 -21.31 10.51 -1.16
C GLN A 161 -21.37 9.05 -0.70
N LEU A 162 -20.48 8.67 0.22
CA LEU A 162 -20.49 7.37 0.87
C LEU A 162 -21.27 7.46 2.18
N HIS A 163 -22.30 6.62 2.34
CA HIS A 163 -23.13 6.51 3.55
C HIS A 163 -22.81 5.26 4.38
N ARG A 164 -21.59 4.76 4.27
CA ARG A 164 -21.08 3.58 4.97
C ARG A 164 -19.60 3.77 5.27
N GLN A 165 -19.06 2.92 6.14
CA GLN A 165 -17.62 2.86 6.38
C GLN A 165 -16.85 2.58 5.09
N TRP A 166 -15.74 3.29 4.92
CA TRP A 166 -14.77 3.10 3.83
C TRP A 166 -13.88 1.89 4.14
N PHE A 167 -13.75 0.97 3.19
CA PHE A 167 -12.97 -0.26 3.32
C PHE A 167 -11.93 -0.37 2.21
N CYS A 168 -10.79 0.28 2.36
CA CYS A 168 -9.75 0.24 1.33
C CYS A 168 -9.12 -1.15 1.22
N GLU A 169 -9.08 -1.72 0.01
CA GLU A 169 -8.31 -2.95 -0.26
C GLU A 169 -6.87 -2.67 -0.70
N GLY A 170 -6.52 -1.42 -0.98
CA GLY A 170 -5.15 -0.97 -1.18
C GLY A 170 -5.01 0.30 -2.00
N VAL A 171 -3.78 0.82 -2.05
CA VAL A 171 -3.44 2.05 -2.78
C VAL A 171 -2.47 1.74 -3.91
N VAL A 172 -2.70 2.32 -5.08
CA VAL A 172 -1.83 2.17 -6.25
C VAL A 172 -1.27 3.54 -6.64
N SER A 173 0.05 3.63 -6.84
CA SER A 173 0.68 4.80 -7.46
C SER A 173 0.71 4.63 -8.97
N HIS A 174 0.03 5.53 -9.70
CA HIS A 174 -0.06 5.45 -11.15
C HIS A 174 -0.39 6.80 -11.79
N GLY A 175 0.31 7.15 -12.87
CA GLY A 175 0.00 8.33 -13.68
C GLY A 175 0.11 9.67 -12.92
N GLY A 176 1.00 9.75 -11.92
CA GLY A 176 1.14 10.94 -11.07
C GLY A 176 0.05 11.09 -9.99
N MET A 177 -0.83 10.09 -9.84
CA MET A 177 -1.88 10.06 -8.82
C MET A 177 -1.76 8.82 -7.93
N LEU A 178 -2.19 8.96 -6.68
CA LEU A 178 -2.48 7.83 -5.82
C LEU A 178 -3.94 7.44 -6.01
N TRP A 179 -4.19 6.13 -6.08
CA TRP A 179 -5.50 5.54 -6.35
C TRP A 179 -5.86 4.64 -5.18
N TRP A 180 -6.77 5.10 -4.32
CA TRP A 180 -7.33 4.33 -3.21
C TRP A 180 -8.50 3.49 -3.72
N VAL A 181 -8.44 2.18 -3.49
CA VAL A 181 -9.36 1.20 -4.07
C VAL A 181 -10.34 0.74 -3.00
N GLU A 182 -11.65 0.93 -3.24
CA GLU A 182 -12.74 0.29 -2.49
C GLU A 182 -13.60 -0.48 -3.49
N LEU A 183 -13.48 -1.82 -3.51
CA LEU A 183 -14.01 -2.66 -4.58
C LEU A 183 -15.55 -2.61 -4.74
N SER A 184 -16.29 -2.10 -3.75
CA SER A 184 -17.74 -1.89 -3.84
C SER A 184 -18.19 -0.46 -4.10
N TYR A 185 -17.27 0.49 -4.21
CA TYR A 185 -17.56 1.90 -4.47
C TYR A 185 -16.85 2.43 -5.72
N GLY A 186 -15.62 2.00 -5.96
CA GLY A 186 -14.78 2.54 -7.02
C GLY A 186 -13.37 2.85 -6.54
N LEU A 187 -12.76 3.80 -7.23
CA LEU A 187 -11.49 4.38 -6.87
C LEU A 187 -11.69 5.83 -6.50
N LEU A 188 -10.99 6.27 -5.46
CA LEU A 188 -10.73 7.68 -5.21
C LEU A 188 -9.28 7.96 -5.59
N ALA A 189 -9.02 9.07 -6.27
CA ALA A 189 -7.68 9.42 -6.71
C ALA A 189 -7.38 10.90 -6.57
N CYS A 190 -6.13 11.23 -6.24
CA CYS A 190 -5.62 12.60 -6.28
C CYS A 190 -4.11 12.63 -6.52
N ASP A 191 -3.58 13.79 -6.94
CA ASP A 191 -2.14 14.04 -6.92
C ASP A 191 -1.73 14.48 -5.49
N PRO A 192 -0.96 13.66 -4.75
CA PRO A 192 -0.55 14.02 -3.39
C PRO A 192 0.44 15.20 -3.35
N TYR A 193 1.12 15.52 -4.45
CA TYR A 193 2.03 16.66 -4.57
C TYR A 193 1.34 17.98 -4.87
N SER A 194 0.03 17.98 -5.18
CA SER A 194 -0.69 19.22 -5.46
C SER A 194 -0.86 20.06 -4.20
N ASP A 195 -0.64 21.38 -4.32
CA ASP A 195 -0.96 22.34 -3.26
C ASP A 195 -2.47 22.37 -2.94
N LYS A 196 -3.30 22.05 -3.95
CA LYS A 196 -4.75 21.94 -3.86
C LYS A 196 -5.18 20.61 -4.47
N PRO A 197 -5.07 19.49 -3.73
CA PRO A 197 -5.50 18.21 -4.24
C PRO A 197 -7.02 18.18 -4.39
N GLU A 198 -7.50 17.53 -5.45
CA GLU A 198 -8.92 17.28 -5.69
C GLU A 198 -9.14 15.77 -5.80
N LEU A 199 -10.20 15.25 -5.20
CA LEU A 199 -10.54 13.84 -5.29
C LEU A 199 -11.36 13.56 -6.54
N LEU A 200 -10.83 12.71 -7.40
CA LEU A 200 -11.53 12.12 -8.51
C LEU A 200 -12.14 10.78 -8.07
N HIS A 201 -13.44 10.62 -8.29
CA HIS A 201 -14.07 9.30 -8.23
C HIS A 201 -14.06 8.64 -9.60
N VAL A 202 -13.68 7.36 -9.62
CA VAL A 202 -13.80 6.51 -10.80
C VAL A 202 -14.58 5.25 -10.42
N PRO A 203 -15.78 5.03 -10.99
CA PRO A 203 -16.51 3.80 -10.73
C PRO A 203 -15.79 2.60 -11.34
N LEU A 204 -15.89 1.44 -10.68
CA LEU A 204 -15.45 0.18 -11.28
C LEU A 204 -16.34 -0.18 -12.47
N PRO A 205 -15.79 -0.85 -13.50
CA PRO A 205 -16.57 -1.26 -14.66
C PRO A 205 -17.73 -2.19 -14.26
N THR A 206 -18.85 -2.08 -14.96
CA THR A 206 -19.97 -3.02 -14.81
C THR A 206 -19.56 -4.39 -15.33
N ILE A 207 -19.76 -5.42 -14.51
CA ILE A 207 -19.37 -6.80 -14.81
C ILE A 207 -20.60 -7.55 -15.30
N ILE A 208 -20.46 -8.25 -16.43
CA ILE A 208 -21.55 -9.00 -17.07
C ILE A 208 -21.98 -10.22 -16.25
N ASP A 209 -21.05 -10.83 -15.51
CA ASP A 209 -21.29 -12.02 -14.67
C ASP A 209 -20.81 -11.78 -13.22
N PRO A 210 -21.62 -11.12 -12.37
CA PRO A 210 -21.21 -10.81 -11.01
C PRO A 210 -21.06 -12.08 -10.16
N LEU A 211 -20.07 -12.09 -9.27
CA LEU A 211 -19.87 -13.20 -8.32
C LEU A 211 -21.16 -13.48 -7.52
N PRO A 212 -21.50 -14.76 -7.26
CA PRO A 212 -22.68 -15.11 -6.47
C PRO A 212 -22.66 -14.41 -5.11
N GLY A 213 -23.82 -13.97 -4.61
CA GLY A 213 -23.92 -13.13 -3.40
C GLY A 213 -23.25 -13.69 -2.12
N LYS A 214 -23.07 -15.01 -2.01
CA LYS A 214 -22.31 -15.64 -0.91
C LYS A 214 -20.78 -15.46 -1.04
N VAL A 215 -20.27 -15.32 -2.26
CA VAL A 215 -18.85 -15.12 -2.61
C VAL A 215 -18.50 -13.63 -2.69
N ALA A 216 -19.47 -12.77 -3.05
CA ALA A 216 -19.30 -11.32 -3.19
C ALA A 216 -19.36 -10.52 -1.88
N ASN A 217 -19.36 -11.19 -0.71
CA ASN A 217 -19.37 -10.49 0.57
C ASN A 217 -18.10 -9.60 0.72
N LEU A 218 -18.19 -8.53 1.52
CA LEU A 218 -17.08 -7.58 1.70
C LEU A 218 -15.76 -8.26 2.09
N ALA A 219 -15.83 -9.33 2.91
CA ALA A 219 -14.67 -10.07 3.38
C ALA A 219 -13.91 -10.83 2.26
N ASN A 220 -14.59 -11.27 1.20
CA ASN A 220 -14.01 -12.11 0.15
C ASN A 220 -13.72 -11.35 -1.15
N ARG A 221 -14.11 -10.07 -1.27
CA ARG A 221 -13.93 -9.30 -2.51
C ARG A 221 -12.46 -9.20 -2.96
N ALA A 222 -11.56 -8.95 -2.02
CA ALA A 222 -10.12 -8.90 -2.28
C ALA A 222 -9.53 -10.26 -2.70
N SER A 223 -10.21 -11.37 -2.42
CA SER A 223 -9.79 -12.72 -2.84
C SER A 223 -10.15 -13.02 -4.30
N HIS A 224 -11.17 -12.35 -4.84
CA HIS A 224 -11.69 -12.61 -6.18
C HIS A 224 -11.57 -11.41 -7.12
N SER A 225 -11.10 -10.27 -6.65
CA SER A 225 -10.86 -9.12 -7.51
C SER A 225 -9.78 -8.21 -6.95
N CYS A 226 -9.09 -7.51 -7.84
CA CYS A 226 -8.13 -6.48 -7.43
C CYS A 226 -7.98 -5.41 -8.52
N VAL A 227 -7.49 -4.26 -8.09
CA VAL A 227 -6.96 -3.24 -8.99
C VAL A 227 -5.44 -3.19 -8.81
N LYS A 228 -4.70 -3.25 -9.93
CA LYS A 228 -3.24 -3.14 -9.95
C LYS A 228 -2.76 -2.38 -11.18
N ALA A 229 -1.58 -1.76 -11.07
CA ALA A 229 -0.88 -1.20 -12.23
C ALA A 229 -0.10 -2.31 -12.97
N SER A 230 -0.24 -2.40 -14.29
CA SER A 230 0.51 -3.33 -15.13
C SER A 230 0.71 -2.77 -16.54
N SER A 231 1.97 -2.77 -16.99
CA SER A 231 2.40 -2.24 -18.30
C SER A 231 1.94 -0.79 -18.53
N GLY A 232 2.16 0.08 -17.54
CA GLY A 232 1.79 1.49 -17.63
C GLY A 232 0.29 1.76 -17.68
N ARG A 233 -0.55 0.82 -17.23
CA ARG A 233 -2.01 1.00 -17.14
C ARG A 233 -2.54 0.52 -15.81
N LEU A 234 -3.53 1.21 -15.27
CA LEU A 234 -4.35 0.70 -14.18
C LEU A 234 -5.31 -0.37 -14.72
N ARG A 235 -5.38 -1.52 -14.05
CA ARG A 235 -6.20 -2.66 -14.46
C ARG A 235 -7.04 -3.14 -13.29
N TYR A 236 -8.33 -3.31 -13.54
CA TYR A 236 -9.22 -4.08 -12.69
C TYR A 236 -9.24 -5.53 -13.20
N VAL A 237 -9.12 -6.49 -12.29
CA VAL A 237 -9.19 -7.92 -12.58
C VAL A 237 -10.21 -8.53 -11.64
N GLN A 238 -11.12 -9.34 -12.19
CA GLN A 238 -11.98 -10.23 -11.43
C GLN A 238 -11.67 -11.67 -11.83
N ILE A 239 -11.51 -12.54 -10.83
CA ILE A 239 -11.26 -13.96 -10.98
C ILE A 239 -12.60 -14.69 -10.84
N HIS A 240 -13.06 -15.28 -11.93
CA HIS A 240 -14.19 -16.20 -11.93
C HIS A 240 -13.65 -17.62 -11.74
N GLY A 241 -14.17 -18.31 -10.74
CA GLY A 241 -14.01 -19.76 -10.62
C GLY A 241 -15.39 -20.38 -10.67
N ASP A 242 -15.63 -21.28 -11.63
CA ASP A 242 -16.66 -22.29 -11.39
C ASP A 242 -16.06 -23.29 -10.40
N PRO A 243 -16.54 -23.38 -9.14
CA PRO A 243 -16.05 -24.38 -8.20
C PRO A 243 -16.31 -25.83 -8.68
N ALA A 244 -17.09 -26.04 -9.73
CA ALA A 244 -17.32 -27.32 -10.38
C ALA A 244 -16.42 -27.61 -11.60
N ALA A 245 -15.59 -26.65 -12.06
CA ALA A 245 -14.66 -26.89 -13.15
C ALA A 245 -13.54 -27.84 -12.70
N ARG A 246 -13.68 -29.12 -13.06
CA ARG A 246 -12.60 -30.10 -12.96
C ARG A 246 -11.61 -29.86 -14.10
N TRP A 247 -10.35 -29.66 -13.73
CA TRP A 247 -9.19 -29.67 -14.63
C TRP A 247 -8.79 -31.11 -14.96
#